data_AF-A0A847HR76-F1
#
_entry.id   AF-A0A847HR76-F1
#
_cell.length_a   1.000
_cell.length_b   1.000
_cell.length_c   1.000
_cell.angle_alpha   90.00
_cell.angle_beta   90.00
_cell.angle_gamma   90.00
#
_symmetry.space_group_name_H-M   'P 1'
#
loop_
_entity.id
_entity.type
_entity.pdbx_description
1 polymer ?
#
loop_
_entity_poly.entity_id
_entity_poly.type
_entity_poly.pdbx_seq_one_letter_code
_entity_poly.pdbx_strand_id
1 'polypeptide(L)'
;MTGTLGLFSLVDLFQLLSAARRTGRLTVEHPVGRARIYFDRGKAVHAEFGELTGTDAVYTLFADERGAFEFRLGLPSPANTIEVGTENLVLEAMRRLDEVDRGRAPRQEGAYGGLTVSRDAVPAVPDAVPGEQREFALNAEELALMSQVDGQRTITRIAINLGRDPDELRVVCERLVRTGVLKLQHRRARTARLVTRLANRRLPPGTVGVDAGILSAWEKALGASVVEVACRRSGGGVTLFPVKALEGIGPYLELTRDALVRADLRVNETLLVRPVTDPT
;
A
#
# COMPACT_ATOMS: atom_id res chain seq x y z
N MET A 1 15.27 -1.26 21.33
CA MET A 1 14.92 -1.48 19.91
C MET A 1 13.68 -0.66 19.61
N THR A 2 13.62 0.07 18.50
CA THR A 2 12.49 0.95 18.14
C THR A 2 12.16 0.78 16.67
N GLY A 3 10.89 0.92 16.29
CA GLY A 3 10.45 0.82 14.89
C GLY A 3 8.97 1.14 14.71
N THR A 4 8.41 0.82 13.54
CA THR A 4 7.00 1.06 13.21
C THR A 4 6.34 -0.25 12.80
N LEU A 5 5.19 -0.56 13.39
CA LEU A 5 4.35 -1.68 12.98
C LEU A 5 3.77 -1.43 11.58
N GLY A 6 3.77 -2.46 10.75
CA GLY A 6 3.52 -2.37 9.30
C GLY A 6 4.79 -2.44 8.44
N LEU A 7 5.97 -2.14 9.02
CA LEU A 7 7.28 -2.50 8.45
C LEU A 7 7.88 -3.75 9.11
N PHE A 8 7.51 -4.01 10.37
CA PHE A 8 7.77 -5.25 11.11
C PHE A 8 6.43 -5.80 11.61
N SER A 9 6.20 -7.12 11.47
CA SER A 9 5.02 -7.77 12.03
C SER A 9 5.18 -8.01 13.54
N LEU A 10 4.09 -7.98 14.30
CA LEU A 10 4.10 -8.42 15.70
C LEU A 10 4.52 -9.88 15.84
N VAL A 11 4.22 -10.73 14.86
CA VAL A 11 4.69 -12.12 14.79
C VAL A 11 6.22 -12.16 14.85
N ASP A 12 6.87 -11.41 13.96
CA ASP A 12 8.33 -11.37 13.87
C ASP A 12 8.97 -10.84 15.15
N LEU A 13 8.34 -9.82 15.77
CA LEU A 13 8.79 -9.27 17.04
C LEU A 13 8.69 -10.31 18.18
N PHE A 14 7.58 -11.02 18.28
CA PHE A 14 7.40 -12.06 19.30
C PHE A 14 8.38 -13.22 19.08
N GLN A 15 8.57 -13.66 17.85
CA GLN A 15 9.53 -14.71 17.49
C GLN A 15 10.97 -14.30 17.77
N LEU A 16 11.36 -13.08 17.38
CA LEU A 16 12.69 -12.54 17.64
C LEU A 16 12.98 -12.44 19.14
N LEU A 17 12.05 -11.90 19.93
CA LEU A 17 12.21 -11.76 21.38
C LEU A 17 12.23 -13.11 22.08
N SER A 18 11.43 -14.07 21.61
CA SER A 18 11.42 -15.45 22.10
C SER A 18 12.75 -16.17 21.81
N ALA A 19 13.18 -16.16 20.55
CA ALA A 19 14.43 -16.80 20.11
C ALA A 19 15.66 -16.21 20.81
N ALA A 20 15.71 -14.88 20.95
CA ALA A 20 16.76 -14.19 21.68
C ALA A 20 16.62 -14.26 23.21
N ARG A 21 15.60 -14.95 23.73
CA ARG A 21 15.27 -15.11 25.16
C ARG A 21 15.32 -13.79 25.93
N ARG A 22 14.80 -12.71 25.34
CA ARG A 22 14.86 -11.36 25.93
C ARG A 22 13.85 -11.21 27.06
N THR A 23 14.28 -10.54 28.13
CA THR A 23 13.42 -10.06 29.22
C THR A 23 13.28 -8.55 29.11
N GLY A 24 12.05 -8.04 29.11
CA GLY A 24 11.79 -6.61 28.97
C GLY A 24 10.36 -6.30 28.55
N ARG A 25 10.10 -5.03 28.24
CA ARG A 25 8.78 -4.54 27.84
C ARG A 25 8.77 -4.06 26.40
N LEU A 26 7.88 -4.60 25.59
CA LEU A 26 7.45 -4.06 24.32
C LEU A 26 6.33 -3.04 24.56
N THR A 27 6.51 -1.82 24.09
CA THR A 27 5.50 -0.76 24.12
C THR A 27 5.09 -0.46 22.69
N VAL A 28 3.80 -0.35 22.41
CA VAL A 28 3.26 0.04 21.11
C VAL A 28 2.35 1.25 21.28
N GLU A 29 2.70 2.36 20.62
CA GLU A 29 1.87 3.56 20.53
C GLU A 29 0.85 3.38 19.39
N HIS A 30 -0.28 2.73 19.68
CA HIS A 30 -1.35 2.50 18.72
C HIS A 30 -2.33 3.70 18.69
N PRO A 31 -2.96 4.03 17.54
CA PRO A 31 -3.88 5.18 17.44
C PRO A 31 -5.04 5.20 18.44
N VAL A 32 -5.50 4.03 18.89
CA VAL A 32 -6.62 3.90 19.84
C VAL A 32 -6.19 3.75 21.30
N GLY A 33 -4.87 3.68 21.57
CA GLY A 33 -4.36 3.50 22.92
C GLY A 33 -2.94 2.93 22.95
N ARG A 34 -2.28 3.00 24.10
CA ARG A 34 -0.94 2.40 24.27
C ARG A 34 -1.07 0.95 24.68
N ALA A 35 -0.37 0.05 23.98
CA ALA A 35 -0.22 -1.33 24.39
C ALA A 35 1.15 -1.56 25.05
N ARG A 36 1.19 -2.45 26.05
CA ARG A 36 2.39 -2.86 26.76
C ARG A 36 2.40 -4.38 26.88
N ILE A 37 3.47 -5.03 26.47
CA ILE A 37 3.66 -6.47 26.58
C ILE A 37 4.97 -6.72 27.29
N TYR A 38 4.95 -7.58 28.29
CA TYR A 38 6.11 -7.91 29.11
C TYR A 38 6.57 -9.33 28.79
N PHE A 39 7.88 -9.46 28.57
CA PHE A 39 8.56 -10.70 28.28
C PHE A 39 9.50 -11.07 29.43
N ASP A 40 9.50 -12.33 29.85
CA ASP A 40 10.51 -12.94 30.71
C ASP A 40 11.16 -14.14 29.98
N ARG A 41 12.48 -14.05 29.74
CA ARG A 41 13.28 -15.08 29.07
C ARG A 41 12.67 -15.54 27.75
N GLY A 42 12.17 -14.58 26.98
CA GLY A 42 11.50 -14.81 25.69
C GLY A 42 10.02 -15.18 25.79
N LYS A 43 9.48 -15.42 27.00
CA LYS A 43 8.07 -15.70 27.21
C LYS A 43 7.28 -14.43 27.47
N ALA A 44 6.28 -14.12 26.66
CA ALA A 44 5.27 -13.13 27.00
C ALA A 44 4.48 -13.58 28.25
N VAL A 45 4.55 -12.81 29.32
CA VAL A 45 3.97 -13.15 30.63
C VAL A 45 2.80 -12.24 31.02
N HIS A 46 2.72 -11.04 30.42
CA HIS A 46 1.67 -10.08 30.68
C HIS A 46 1.50 -9.12 29.50
N ALA A 47 0.29 -8.62 29.31
CA ALA A 47 0.02 -7.57 28.36
C ALA A 47 -1.15 -6.69 28.81
N GLU A 48 -1.13 -5.43 28.39
CA GLU A 48 -2.17 -4.42 28.60
C GLU A 48 -2.41 -3.69 27.28
N PHE A 49 -3.67 -3.43 26.93
CA PHE A 49 -4.02 -2.56 25.81
C PHE A 49 -5.38 -1.89 26.07
N GLY A 50 -5.37 -0.60 26.41
CA GLY A 50 -6.57 0.08 26.91
C GLY A 50 -7.06 -0.59 28.20
N GLU A 51 -8.33 -1.00 28.22
CA GLU A 51 -8.95 -1.74 29.34
C GLU A 51 -8.71 -3.26 29.27
N LEU A 52 -8.10 -3.76 28.19
CA LEU A 52 -7.84 -5.19 27.99
C LEU A 52 -6.53 -5.60 28.66
N THR A 53 -6.50 -6.80 29.23
CA THR A 53 -5.34 -7.37 29.91
C THR A 53 -5.10 -8.82 29.48
N GLY A 54 -3.85 -9.28 29.51
CA GLY A 54 -3.49 -10.67 29.21
C GLY A 54 -3.61 -11.02 27.74
N THR A 55 -4.03 -12.24 27.45
CA THR A 55 -4.08 -12.77 26.08
C THR A 55 -4.97 -11.95 25.16
N ASP A 56 -6.09 -11.43 25.67
CA ASP A 56 -7.03 -10.63 24.87
C ASP A 56 -6.44 -9.28 24.43
N ALA A 57 -5.59 -8.68 25.25
CA ALA A 57 -4.83 -7.48 24.88
C ALA A 57 -3.87 -7.77 23.72
N VAL A 58 -3.22 -8.94 23.75
CA VAL A 58 -2.32 -9.38 22.67
C VAL A 58 -3.13 -9.65 21.40
N TYR A 59 -4.20 -10.42 21.46
CA TYR A 59 -5.02 -10.74 20.27
C TYR A 59 -5.60 -9.49 19.61
N THR A 60 -6.07 -8.53 20.41
CA THR A 60 -6.62 -7.28 19.89
C THR A 60 -5.54 -6.46 19.18
N LEU A 61 -4.31 -6.45 19.70
CA LEU A 61 -3.19 -5.78 19.05
C LEU A 61 -2.76 -6.47 17.74
N PHE A 62 -2.83 -7.80 17.68
CA PHE A 62 -2.57 -8.58 16.44
C PHE A 62 -3.63 -8.34 15.36
N ALA A 63 -4.88 -8.02 15.73
CA ALA A 63 -5.94 -7.68 14.79
C ALA A 63 -5.76 -6.33 14.10
N ASP A 64 -4.93 -5.45 14.66
CA ASP A 64 -4.71 -4.10 14.16
C ASP A 64 -3.25 -3.67 14.38
N GLU A 65 -2.34 -4.20 13.55
CA GLU A 65 -0.89 -3.99 13.70
C GLU A 65 -0.43 -2.61 13.22
N ARG A 66 -0.74 -1.54 13.97
CA ARG A 66 -0.36 -0.16 13.64
C ARG A 66 0.34 0.56 14.77
N GLY A 67 1.17 1.55 14.43
CA GLY A 67 1.80 2.44 15.39
C GLY A 67 3.30 2.23 15.57
N ALA A 68 3.93 3.07 16.38
CA ALA A 68 5.36 2.96 16.68
C ALA A 68 5.58 2.01 17.86
N PHE A 69 6.63 1.19 17.82
CA PHE A 69 6.98 0.30 18.91
C PHE A 69 8.36 0.60 19.49
N GLU A 70 8.51 0.30 20.78
CA GLU A 70 9.77 0.35 21.53
C GLU A 70 9.88 -0.86 22.44
N PHE A 71 10.97 -1.62 22.32
CA PHE A 71 11.35 -2.65 23.29
C PHE A 71 12.47 -2.16 24.20
N ARG A 72 12.22 -2.19 25.51
CA ARG A 72 13.18 -1.87 26.58
C ARG A 72 13.53 -3.11 27.39
N LEU A 73 14.82 -3.37 27.51
CA LEU A 73 15.36 -4.50 28.28
C LEU A 73 15.26 -4.26 29.79
N GLY A 74 15.17 -5.35 30.55
CA GLY A 74 15.33 -5.33 32.01
C GLY A 74 14.16 -4.76 32.79
N LEU A 75 13.02 -4.52 32.14
CA LEU A 75 11.78 -4.12 32.82
C LEU A 75 11.00 -5.37 33.25
N PRO A 76 10.85 -5.63 34.57
CA PRO A 76 10.10 -6.77 35.06
C PRO A 76 8.60 -6.60 34.80
N SER A 77 7.90 -7.73 34.68
CA SER A 77 6.46 -7.74 34.52
C SER A 77 5.75 -7.34 35.82
N PRO A 78 4.74 -6.45 35.79
CA PRO A 78 3.98 -6.06 36.98
C PRO A 78 3.04 -7.16 37.47
N ALA A 79 2.63 -8.06 36.58
CA ALA A 79 1.76 -9.20 36.85
C ALA A 79 2.11 -10.36 35.90
N ASN A 80 1.50 -11.52 36.11
CA ASN A 80 1.53 -12.63 35.14
C ASN A 80 0.08 -12.94 34.75
N THR A 81 -0.32 -12.54 33.55
CA THR A 81 -1.70 -12.70 33.06
C THR A 81 -1.77 -13.48 31.74
N ILE A 82 -0.62 -13.98 31.27
CA ILE A 82 -0.50 -14.84 30.11
C ILE A 82 0.17 -16.13 30.59
N GLU A 83 -0.61 -17.21 30.58
CA GLU A 83 -0.14 -18.54 31.03
C GLU A 83 0.28 -19.43 29.86
N VAL A 84 -0.16 -19.08 28.65
CA VAL A 84 0.17 -19.81 27.43
C VAL A 84 1.58 -19.45 26.93
N GLY A 85 2.27 -20.43 26.33
CA GLY A 85 3.55 -20.20 25.68
C GLY A 85 3.43 -19.17 24.54
N THR A 86 4.49 -18.38 24.31
CA THR A 86 4.50 -17.30 23.31
C THR A 86 4.24 -17.80 21.90
N GLU A 87 4.72 -18.99 21.54
CA GLU A 87 4.41 -19.64 20.26
C GLU A 87 2.92 -19.96 20.14
N ASN A 88 2.31 -20.55 21.16
CA ASN A 88 0.87 -20.85 21.18
C ASN A 88 0.04 -19.57 21.13
N LEU A 89 0.49 -18.50 21.79
CA LEU A 89 -0.16 -17.20 21.77
C LEU A 89 -0.17 -16.61 20.34
N VAL A 90 0.95 -16.71 19.62
CA VAL A 90 1.06 -16.26 18.22
C VAL A 90 0.19 -17.14 17.31
N LEU A 91 0.25 -18.46 17.44
CA LEU A 91 -0.56 -19.37 16.63
C LEU A 91 -2.06 -19.15 16.83
N GLU A 92 -2.50 -18.97 18.06
CA GLU A 92 -3.91 -18.67 18.37
C GLU A 92 -4.31 -17.28 17.87
N ALA A 93 -3.43 -16.28 17.95
CA ALA A 93 -3.68 -14.96 17.36
C ALA A 93 -3.92 -15.07 15.85
N MET A 94 -3.06 -15.80 15.13
CA MET A 94 -3.20 -16.03 13.69
C MET A 94 -4.47 -16.81 13.36
N ARG A 95 -4.81 -17.84 14.14
CA ARG A 95 -6.05 -18.60 13.99
C ARG A 95 -7.28 -17.70 14.10
N ARG A 96 -7.31 -16.80 15.09
CA ARG A 96 -8.41 -15.84 15.30
C ARG A 96 -8.52 -14.81 14.18
N LEU A 97 -7.40 -14.34 13.63
CA LEU A 97 -7.41 -13.45 12.47
C LEU A 97 -8.06 -14.13 11.26
N ASP A 98 -7.66 -15.37 11.00
CA ASP A 98 -8.26 -16.15 9.93
C ASP A 98 -9.76 -16.43 10.17
N GLU A 99 -10.20 -16.60 11.42
CA GLU A 99 -11.62 -16.85 11.76
C GLU A 99 -12.50 -15.61 11.57
N VAL A 100 -12.00 -14.42 11.93
CA VAL A 100 -12.68 -13.15 11.65
C VAL A 100 -12.82 -12.92 10.15
N ASP A 101 -11.82 -13.33 9.35
CA ASP A 101 -11.90 -13.32 7.89
C ASP A 101 -12.88 -14.39 7.33
N ARG A 102 -13.00 -15.56 7.98
CA ARG A 102 -13.91 -16.66 7.59
C ARG A 102 -15.38 -16.44 7.97
N GLY A 103 -15.70 -15.55 8.92
CA GLY A 103 -17.07 -15.17 9.31
C GLY A 103 -17.82 -14.33 8.26
N ARG A 104 -17.12 -13.84 7.24
CA ARG A 104 -17.70 -13.34 5.98
C ARG A 104 -17.67 -14.48 4.97
N ALA A 105 -18.84 -14.85 4.44
CA ALA A 105 -19.04 -15.95 3.49
C ALA A 105 -17.95 -16.04 2.38
N PRO A 106 -17.66 -17.25 1.87
CA PRO A 106 -16.34 -17.66 1.43
C PRO A 106 -15.95 -17.01 0.10
N ARG A 107 -14.81 -16.33 0.08
CA ARG A 107 -14.00 -16.19 -1.13
C ARG A 107 -12.74 -17.00 -0.91
N GLN A 108 -12.55 -17.99 -1.77
CA GLN A 108 -11.35 -18.80 -1.81
C GLN A 108 -10.12 -17.93 -2.09
N GLU A 109 -9.06 -18.32 -1.40
CA GLU A 109 -7.62 -18.15 -1.68
C GLU A 109 -6.88 -16.89 -1.23
N GLY A 110 -6.01 -17.11 -0.24
CA GLY A 110 -4.86 -16.26 0.07
C GLY A 110 -4.57 -16.11 1.56
N ALA A 111 -4.14 -17.18 2.23
CA ALA A 111 -3.44 -17.08 3.51
C ALA A 111 -2.16 -16.24 3.36
N TYR A 112 -1.76 -15.56 4.43
CA TYR A 112 -0.74 -14.51 4.56
C TYR A 112 -1.23 -13.09 4.31
N GLY A 113 -1.52 -12.40 5.42
CA GLY A 113 -1.91 -11.00 5.47
C GLY A 113 -0.80 -10.01 5.11
N GLY A 114 -1.25 -8.77 4.90
CA GLY A 114 -0.44 -7.56 5.05
C GLY A 114 -0.22 -6.75 3.78
N LEU A 115 -0.23 -7.38 2.60
CA LEU A 115 -0.11 -6.64 1.35
C LEU A 115 -0.98 -7.35 0.31
N THR A 116 -2.26 -6.98 0.22
CA THR A 116 -3.04 -7.36 -0.98
C THR A 116 -2.46 -6.62 -2.17
N VAL A 117 -1.43 -7.23 -2.75
CA VAL A 117 -0.81 -6.80 -3.99
C VAL A 117 -1.90 -6.89 -5.04
N SER A 118 -2.37 -5.74 -5.53
CA SER A 118 -3.31 -5.74 -6.66
C SER A 118 -2.65 -6.49 -7.81
N ARG A 119 -3.41 -7.31 -8.54
CA ARG A 119 -2.91 -7.93 -9.78
C ARG A 119 -2.51 -6.87 -10.83
N ASP A 120 -3.03 -5.65 -10.68
CA ASP A 120 -2.69 -4.47 -11.48
C ASP A 120 -1.45 -3.71 -10.97
N ALA A 121 -0.84 -4.16 -9.88
CA ALA A 121 0.41 -3.57 -9.41
C ALA A 121 1.55 -3.90 -10.37
N VAL A 122 2.52 -3.00 -10.45
CA VAL A 122 3.70 -3.19 -11.29
C VAL A 122 4.92 -3.45 -10.43
N PRO A 123 5.48 -4.67 -10.50
CA PRO A 123 6.77 -4.94 -9.89
C PRO A 123 7.85 -4.16 -10.61
N ALA A 124 8.78 -3.60 -9.84
CA ALA A 124 10.01 -3.01 -10.32
C ALA A 124 11.16 -3.41 -9.41
N VAL A 125 12.37 -3.50 -9.96
CA VAL A 125 13.57 -3.68 -9.14
C VAL A 125 13.82 -2.35 -8.38
N PRO A 126 14.15 -2.38 -7.09
CA PRO A 126 14.58 -1.20 -6.34
C PRO A 126 15.78 -0.53 -7.01
N ASP A 127 15.91 0.78 -6.84
CA ASP A 127 17.07 1.49 -7.38
C ASP A 127 18.31 1.02 -6.61
N ALA A 128 19.38 0.64 -7.32
CA ALA A 128 20.59 0.13 -6.71
C ALA A 128 21.21 1.20 -5.80
N VAL A 129 21.29 0.92 -4.50
CA VAL A 129 22.02 1.77 -3.56
C VAL A 129 23.51 1.43 -3.70
N PRO A 130 24.39 2.39 -4.04
CA PRO A 130 25.81 2.12 -4.16
C PRO A 130 26.37 1.52 -2.85
N GLY A 131 26.92 0.30 -2.92
CA GLY A 131 27.53 -0.40 -1.78
C GLY A 131 26.68 -1.50 -1.14
N GLU A 132 25.41 -1.68 -1.52
CA GLU A 132 24.61 -2.83 -1.08
C GLU A 132 24.62 -3.95 -2.12
N GLN A 133 25.43 -4.98 -1.90
CA GLN A 133 25.29 -6.27 -2.59
C GLN A 133 24.37 -7.16 -1.77
N ARG A 134 23.11 -7.25 -2.19
CA ARG A 134 22.14 -8.14 -1.55
C ARG A 134 22.09 -9.43 -2.35
N GLU A 135 22.73 -10.48 -1.85
CA GLU A 135 22.59 -11.83 -2.39
C GLU A 135 21.26 -12.43 -1.89
N PHE A 136 20.29 -12.54 -2.78
CA PHE A 136 19.04 -13.24 -2.51
C PHE A 136 19.09 -14.61 -3.16
N ALA A 137 18.85 -15.65 -2.37
CA ALA A 137 18.65 -17.00 -2.91
C ALA A 137 17.26 -17.08 -3.56
N LEU A 138 17.18 -16.80 -4.85
CA LEU A 138 15.94 -16.89 -5.62
C LEU A 138 15.67 -18.33 -6.02
N ASN A 139 14.44 -18.79 -5.83
CA ASN A 139 13.99 -20.07 -6.36
C ASN A 139 13.70 -19.96 -7.88
N ALA A 140 13.41 -21.10 -8.53
CA ALA A 140 13.16 -21.14 -9.97
C ALA A 140 11.96 -20.27 -10.42
N GLU A 141 10.95 -20.12 -9.57
CA GLU A 141 9.74 -19.33 -9.87
C GLU A 141 9.98 -17.83 -9.73
N GLU A 142 10.72 -17.42 -8.71
CA GLU A 142 11.15 -16.04 -8.51
C GLU A 142 12.08 -15.59 -9.63
N LEU A 143 12.99 -16.47 -10.06
CA LEU A 143 13.88 -16.18 -11.18
C LEU A 143 13.10 -15.98 -12.50
N ALA A 144 12.07 -16.82 -12.74
CA ALA A 144 11.20 -16.68 -13.90
C ALA A 144 10.41 -15.36 -13.87
N LEU A 145 9.84 -14.99 -12.72
CA LEU A 145 9.18 -13.70 -12.53
C LEU A 145 10.15 -12.54 -12.78
N MET A 146 11.32 -12.57 -12.16
CA MET A 146 12.35 -11.52 -12.28
C MET A 146 12.78 -11.29 -13.73
N SER A 147 12.85 -12.34 -14.56
CA SER A 147 13.18 -12.22 -15.98
C SER A 147 12.19 -11.36 -16.79
N GLN A 148 10.97 -11.19 -16.29
CA GLN A 148 9.90 -10.43 -16.94
C GLN A 148 9.69 -9.03 -16.34
N VAL A 149 10.33 -8.72 -15.21
CA VAL A 149 10.17 -7.45 -14.49
C VAL A 149 10.95 -6.34 -15.21
N ASP A 150 10.22 -5.46 -15.87
CA ASP A 150 10.73 -4.29 -16.57
C ASP A 150 10.29 -2.96 -15.94
N GLY A 151 9.53 -3.01 -14.84
CA GLY A 151 8.92 -1.84 -14.21
C GLY A 151 7.75 -1.25 -15.00
N GLN A 152 7.25 -1.94 -16.03
CA GLN A 152 6.16 -1.50 -16.90
C GLN A 152 5.01 -2.51 -16.99
N ARG A 153 5.23 -3.79 -16.73
CA ARG A 153 4.17 -4.82 -16.81
C ARG A 153 3.48 -5.03 -15.46
N THR A 154 2.17 -5.17 -15.49
CA THR A 154 1.39 -5.61 -14.32
C THR A 154 1.66 -7.07 -14.00
N ILE A 155 1.38 -7.47 -12.76
CA ILE A 155 1.47 -8.88 -12.34
C ILE A 155 0.58 -9.76 -13.23
N THR A 156 -0.64 -9.31 -13.54
CA THR A 156 -1.52 -10.02 -14.50
C THR A 156 -0.84 -10.25 -15.84
N ARG A 157 -0.17 -9.24 -16.40
CA ARG A 157 0.49 -9.35 -17.71
C ARG A 157 1.71 -10.26 -17.68
N ILE A 158 2.50 -10.21 -16.60
CA ILE A 158 3.64 -11.08 -16.40
C ILE A 158 3.18 -12.55 -16.26
N ALA A 159 2.07 -12.80 -15.54
CA ALA A 159 1.52 -14.14 -15.37
C ALA A 159 1.10 -14.76 -16.71
N ILE A 160 0.38 -13.98 -17.54
CA ILE A 160 -0.01 -14.40 -18.88
C ILE A 160 1.22 -14.75 -19.74
N ASN A 161 2.27 -13.92 -19.72
CA ASN A 161 3.49 -14.19 -20.50
C ASN A 161 4.23 -15.45 -20.05
N LEU A 162 4.17 -15.78 -18.77
CA LEU A 162 4.78 -16.98 -18.19
C LEU A 162 3.86 -18.22 -18.29
N GLY A 163 2.64 -18.07 -18.82
CA GLY A 163 1.65 -19.13 -18.88
C GLY A 163 1.18 -19.60 -17.50
N ARG A 164 1.18 -18.71 -16.50
CA ARG A 164 0.84 -19.00 -15.11
C ARG A 164 -0.43 -18.29 -14.67
N ASP A 165 -1.01 -18.78 -13.58
CA ASP A 165 -2.17 -18.14 -12.99
C ASP A 165 -1.79 -16.78 -12.35
N PRO A 166 -2.57 -15.71 -12.59
CA PRO A 166 -2.30 -14.39 -12.00
C PRO A 166 -2.31 -14.33 -10.47
N ASP A 167 -3.06 -15.18 -9.79
CA ASP A 167 -3.06 -15.26 -8.32
C ASP A 167 -1.83 -16.00 -7.79
N GLU A 168 -1.42 -17.08 -8.45
CA GLU A 168 -0.16 -17.76 -8.11
C GLU A 168 1.04 -16.80 -8.24
N LEU A 169 1.12 -16.06 -9.34
CA LEU A 169 2.19 -15.10 -9.55
C LEU A 169 2.11 -13.92 -8.57
N ARG A 170 0.92 -13.51 -8.17
CA ARG A 170 0.71 -12.46 -7.15
C ARG A 170 1.34 -12.85 -5.82
N VAL A 171 1.21 -14.11 -5.39
CA VAL A 171 1.82 -14.61 -4.14
C VAL A 171 3.35 -14.58 -4.22
N VAL A 172 3.93 -14.98 -5.36
CA VAL A 172 5.39 -14.91 -5.58
C VAL A 172 5.88 -13.46 -5.57
N CYS A 173 5.15 -12.55 -6.23
CA CYS A 173 5.46 -11.13 -6.26
C CYS A 173 5.39 -10.51 -4.85
N GLU A 174 4.36 -10.86 -4.07
CA GLU A 174 4.20 -10.41 -2.69
C GLU A 174 5.38 -10.84 -1.80
N ARG A 175 5.85 -12.08 -1.95
CA ARG A 175 7.04 -12.58 -1.25
C ARG A 175 8.29 -11.76 -1.59
N LEU A 176 8.53 -11.52 -2.89
CA LEU A 176 9.69 -10.73 -3.35
C LEU A 176 9.63 -9.26 -2.93
N VAL A 177 8.44 -8.71 -2.77
CA VAL A 177 8.26 -7.34 -2.28
C VAL A 177 8.56 -7.26 -0.79
N ARG A 178 8.11 -8.27 -0.03
CA ARG A 178 8.40 -8.38 1.41
C ARG A 178 9.89 -8.55 1.70
N THR A 179 10.62 -9.29 0.85
CA THR A 179 12.08 -9.44 0.97
C THR A 179 12.87 -8.24 0.44
N GLY A 180 12.19 -7.25 -0.16
CA GLY A 180 12.82 -6.07 -0.72
C GLY A 180 13.61 -6.34 -2.02
N VAL A 181 13.41 -7.50 -2.66
CA VAL A 181 13.92 -7.80 -4.01
C VAL A 181 13.15 -7.00 -5.06
N LEU A 182 11.85 -6.79 -4.82
CA LEU A 182 10.97 -6.00 -5.67
C LEU A 182 10.34 -4.85 -4.87
N LYS A 183 10.02 -3.77 -5.57
CA LYS A 183 9.10 -2.73 -5.09
C LYS A 183 7.83 -2.78 -5.92
N LEU A 184 6.68 -2.56 -5.29
CA LEU A 184 5.41 -2.36 -6.01
C LEU A 184 5.23 -0.89 -6.31
N GLN A 185 4.99 -0.59 -7.58
CA GLN A 185 4.47 0.69 -7.98
C GLN A 185 2.95 0.57 -8.00
N HIS A 186 2.30 1.20 -7.02
CA HIS A 186 0.85 1.36 -7.06
C HIS A 186 0.50 2.34 -8.16
N ARG A 187 -0.11 1.83 -9.23
CA ARG A 187 -0.52 2.64 -10.38
C ARG A 187 -1.77 3.47 -10.11
N ARG A 188 -1.76 4.28 -9.05
CA ARG A 188 -2.84 5.22 -8.73
C ARG A 188 -2.36 6.64 -8.99
N ALA A 189 -2.84 7.22 -10.08
CA ALA A 189 -2.67 8.65 -10.30
C ALA A 189 -3.41 9.46 -9.21
N ARG A 190 -2.73 10.47 -8.66
CA ARG A 190 -3.32 11.39 -7.68
C ARG A 190 -4.40 12.24 -8.36
N THR A 191 -5.47 12.55 -7.65
CA THR A 191 -6.45 13.55 -8.13
C THR A 191 -5.80 14.94 -8.07
N ALA A 192 -5.75 15.66 -9.19
CA ALA A 192 -5.29 17.05 -9.21
C ALA A 192 -6.47 17.98 -8.92
N ARG A 193 -6.19 19.09 -8.23
CA ARG A 193 -7.16 20.17 -8.03
C ARG A 193 -6.78 21.31 -8.97
N LEU A 194 -7.47 21.39 -10.10
CA LEU A 194 -7.15 22.34 -11.16
C LEU A 194 -8.16 23.48 -11.21
N VAL A 195 -7.70 24.65 -11.64
CA VAL A 195 -8.54 25.84 -11.80
C VAL A 195 -8.79 26.09 -13.28
N THR A 196 -10.06 26.18 -13.66
CA THR A 196 -10.44 26.45 -15.06
C THR A 196 -9.93 27.81 -15.51
N ARG A 197 -9.34 27.86 -16.70
CA ARG A 197 -8.83 29.06 -17.33
C ARG A 197 -9.17 29.03 -18.81
N LEU A 198 -9.40 30.21 -19.37
CA LEU A 198 -9.56 30.33 -20.82
C LEU A 198 -8.21 30.09 -21.50
N ALA A 199 -8.17 29.14 -22.44
CA ALA A 199 -6.98 28.87 -23.23
C ALA A 199 -6.54 30.13 -23.98
N ASN A 200 -5.25 30.47 -23.87
CA ASN A 200 -4.63 31.58 -24.61
C ASN A 200 -4.02 31.11 -25.95
N ARG A 201 -4.23 29.84 -26.30
CA ARG A 201 -3.65 29.15 -27.44
C ARG A 201 -4.69 28.30 -28.15
N ARG A 202 -4.39 27.86 -29.37
CA ARG A 202 -5.29 27.00 -30.15
C ARG A 202 -5.31 25.59 -29.57
N LEU A 203 -6.44 25.21 -28.99
CA LEU A 203 -6.77 23.84 -28.58
C LEU A 203 -7.78 23.25 -29.58
N PRO A 204 -7.69 21.95 -29.91
CA PRO A 204 -8.72 21.29 -30.69
C PRO A 204 -10.10 21.38 -30.01
N PRO A 205 -11.21 21.42 -30.77
CA PRO A 205 -12.55 21.52 -30.21
C PRO A 205 -12.83 20.39 -29.20
N GLY A 206 -13.42 20.73 -28.05
CA GLY A 206 -13.77 19.75 -27.01
C GLY A 206 -12.61 19.24 -26.18
N THR A 207 -11.36 19.60 -26.48
CA THR A 207 -10.19 19.21 -25.69
C THR A 207 -9.89 20.20 -24.56
N VAL A 208 -9.24 19.70 -23.52
CA VAL A 208 -8.70 20.51 -22.41
C VAL A 208 -7.19 20.40 -22.33
N GLY A 209 -6.55 21.49 -21.97
CA GLY A 209 -5.12 21.56 -21.71
C GLY A 209 -4.81 21.29 -20.24
N VAL A 210 -3.89 20.37 -19.99
CA VAL A 210 -3.32 20.10 -18.65
C VAL A 210 -1.81 20.27 -18.72
N ASP A 211 -1.20 20.75 -17.63
CA ASP A 211 0.25 20.91 -17.56
C ASP A 211 0.98 19.60 -17.86
N ALA A 212 2.00 19.67 -18.71
CA ALA A 212 2.79 18.52 -19.14
C ALA A 212 3.42 17.77 -17.97
N GLY A 213 3.81 18.47 -16.89
CA GLY A 213 4.34 17.85 -15.68
C GLY A 213 3.28 17.04 -14.92
N ILE A 214 2.03 17.52 -14.88
CA ILE A 214 0.91 16.80 -14.27
C ILE A 214 0.56 15.57 -15.11
N LEU A 215 0.45 15.73 -16.43
CA LEU A 215 0.12 14.63 -17.33
C LEU A 215 1.21 13.54 -17.30
N SER A 216 2.49 13.92 -17.39
CA SER A 216 3.61 13.00 -17.30
C SER A 216 3.66 12.28 -15.95
N ALA A 217 3.37 12.97 -14.84
CA ALA A 217 3.28 12.34 -13.52
C ALA A 217 2.13 11.32 -13.45
N TRP A 218 0.99 11.60 -14.08
CA TRP A 218 -0.11 10.65 -14.19
C TRP A 218 0.22 9.46 -15.07
N GLU A 219 0.78 9.67 -16.26
CA GLU A 219 1.18 8.60 -17.17
C GLU A 219 2.27 7.72 -16.55
N LYS A 220 3.27 8.32 -15.89
CA LYS A 220 4.29 7.58 -15.15
C LYS A 220 3.68 6.79 -13.99
N ALA A 221 2.70 7.35 -13.29
CA ALA A 221 2.00 6.64 -12.23
C ALA A 221 1.15 5.50 -12.79
N LEU A 222 0.45 5.69 -13.91
CA LEU A 222 -0.49 4.70 -14.48
C LEU A 222 0.20 3.69 -15.40
N GLY A 223 1.42 3.98 -15.85
CA GLY A 223 2.15 3.26 -16.90
C GLY A 223 1.33 3.01 -18.15
N ALA A 224 0.46 3.97 -18.49
CA ALA A 224 -0.39 4.01 -19.67
C ALA A 224 -0.61 5.48 -20.06
N SER A 225 -0.81 5.73 -21.35
CA SER A 225 -1.10 7.06 -21.86
C SER A 225 -2.46 7.55 -21.37
N VAL A 226 -2.52 8.81 -20.94
CA VAL A 226 -3.78 9.42 -20.50
C VAL A 226 -4.45 10.04 -21.72
N VAL A 227 -5.61 9.51 -22.08
CA VAL A 227 -6.37 9.96 -23.26
C VAL A 227 -7.43 11.00 -22.90
N GLU A 228 -7.97 10.91 -21.69
CA GLU A 228 -9.01 11.80 -21.19
C GLU A 228 -8.78 12.19 -19.73
N VAL A 229 -9.48 13.22 -19.28
CA VAL A 229 -9.56 13.59 -17.88
C VAL A 229 -11.01 13.68 -17.42
N ALA A 230 -11.29 13.09 -16.27
CA ALA A 230 -12.56 13.21 -15.56
C ALA A 230 -12.49 14.42 -14.63
N CYS A 231 -13.28 15.44 -14.94
CA CYS A 231 -13.39 16.68 -14.17
C CYS A 231 -14.65 16.66 -13.31
N ARG A 232 -14.48 16.56 -12.00
CA ARG A 232 -15.56 16.57 -11.02
C ARG A 232 -15.74 17.96 -10.39
N ARG A 233 -16.98 18.44 -10.38
CA ARG A 233 -17.41 19.68 -9.73
C ARG A 233 -17.67 19.48 -8.24
N SER A 234 -17.72 20.58 -7.49
CA SER A 234 -18.17 20.60 -6.09
C SER A 234 -19.60 20.06 -5.93
N GLY A 235 -20.48 20.33 -6.90
CA GLY A 235 -21.86 19.82 -6.95
C GLY A 235 -21.99 18.34 -7.35
N GLY A 236 -20.88 17.61 -7.52
CA GLY A 236 -20.89 16.16 -7.79
C GLY A 236 -20.91 15.75 -9.26
N GLY A 237 -21.30 16.64 -10.19
CA GLY A 237 -21.26 16.37 -11.63
C GLY A 237 -19.84 16.08 -12.12
N VAL A 238 -19.71 15.07 -12.99
CA VAL A 238 -18.44 14.68 -13.63
C VAL A 238 -18.57 14.85 -15.13
N THR A 239 -17.59 15.50 -15.75
CA THR A 239 -17.50 15.67 -17.20
C THR A 239 -16.16 15.13 -17.69
N LEU A 240 -16.19 14.37 -18.78
CA LEU A 240 -14.99 13.84 -19.42
C LEU A 240 -14.53 14.78 -20.53
N PHE A 241 -13.22 14.95 -20.65
CA PHE A 241 -12.63 15.71 -21.74
C PHE A 241 -11.39 15.00 -22.28
N PRO A 242 -11.23 14.92 -23.61
CA PRO A 242 -9.95 14.62 -24.21
C PRO A 242 -8.88 15.59 -23.73
N VAL A 243 -7.70 15.08 -23.37
CA VAL A 243 -6.64 15.88 -22.75
C VAL A 243 -5.48 16.12 -23.72
N LYS A 244 -4.86 17.31 -23.61
CA LYS A 244 -3.62 17.64 -24.29
C LYS A 244 -2.60 18.22 -23.30
N ALA A 245 -1.36 17.75 -23.39
CA ALA A 245 -0.25 18.30 -22.64
C ALA A 245 0.06 19.74 -23.09
N LEU A 246 0.14 20.67 -22.16
CA LEU A 246 0.58 22.04 -22.37
C LEU A 246 1.73 22.38 -21.42
N GLU A 247 2.74 23.12 -21.91
CA GLU A 247 3.86 23.51 -21.07
C GLU A 247 3.57 24.79 -20.27
N GLY A 248 3.96 24.78 -18.99
CA GLY A 248 4.03 25.97 -18.14
C GLY A 248 2.67 26.53 -17.73
N ILE A 249 1.61 25.72 -17.77
CA ILE A 249 0.28 26.15 -17.35
C ILE A 249 -0.01 25.79 -15.88
N GLY A 250 0.86 25.04 -15.21
CA GLY A 250 0.80 24.82 -13.77
C GLY A 250 -0.55 24.23 -13.29
N PRO A 251 -1.21 24.82 -12.27
CA PRO A 251 -2.45 24.28 -11.70
C PRO A 251 -3.70 24.65 -12.51
N TYR A 252 -3.57 25.15 -13.74
CA TYR A 252 -4.70 25.56 -14.55
C TYR A 252 -5.15 24.42 -15.49
N LEU A 253 -6.47 24.32 -15.68
CA LEU A 253 -7.10 23.53 -16.73
C LEU A 253 -7.49 24.52 -17.83
N GLU A 254 -6.81 24.50 -18.98
CA GLU A 254 -7.12 25.41 -20.08
C GLU A 254 -8.24 24.85 -20.95
N LEU A 255 -9.31 25.62 -21.15
CA LEU A 255 -10.45 25.26 -21.98
C LEU A 255 -10.73 26.35 -23.02
N THR A 256 -11.28 25.97 -24.17
CA THR A 256 -11.83 26.95 -25.11
C THR A 256 -13.15 27.53 -24.57
N ARG A 257 -13.57 28.71 -25.07
CA ARG A 257 -14.87 29.31 -24.67
C ARG A 257 -16.03 28.35 -24.91
N ASP A 258 -15.99 27.71 -26.07
CA ASP A 258 -16.98 26.73 -26.51
C ASP A 258 -17.01 25.49 -25.59
N ALA A 259 -15.85 25.00 -25.15
CA ALA A 259 -15.79 23.92 -24.16
C ALA A 259 -16.34 24.33 -22.77
N LEU A 260 -16.05 25.56 -22.31
CA LEU A 260 -16.62 26.09 -21.07
C LEU A 260 -18.14 26.18 -21.13
N VAL A 261 -18.69 26.73 -22.22
CA VAL A 261 -20.15 26.88 -22.38
C VAL A 261 -20.84 25.52 -22.49
N ARG A 262 -20.35 24.61 -23.34
CA ARG A 262 -20.95 23.28 -23.50
C ARG A 262 -20.93 22.46 -22.22
N ALA A 263 -19.84 22.56 -21.47
CA ALA A 263 -19.73 21.86 -20.22
C ALA A 263 -20.49 22.54 -19.10
N ASP A 264 -20.96 23.80 -19.24
CA ASP A 264 -21.50 24.67 -18.18
C ASP A 264 -20.47 24.98 -17.08
N LEU A 265 -19.21 25.23 -17.46
CA LEU A 265 -18.11 25.55 -16.56
C LEU A 265 -17.84 27.05 -16.53
N ARG A 266 -17.51 27.59 -15.34
CA ARG A 266 -17.07 28.99 -15.19
C ARG A 266 -15.56 29.09 -15.26
N VAL A 267 -15.04 30.27 -15.60
CA VAL A 267 -13.60 30.59 -15.45
C VAL A 267 -13.29 30.79 -13.96
N ASN A 268 -12.09 30.40 -13.52
CA ASN A 268 -11.66 30.42 -12.12
C ASN A 268 -12.46 29.48 -11.20
N GLU A 269 -13.10 28.47 -11.77
CA GLU A 269 -13.76 27.40 -11.03
C GLU A 269 -12.75 26.30 -10.69
N THR A 270 -12.82 25.75 -9.48
CA THR A 270 -11.92 24.66 -9.08
C THR A 270 -12.58 23.31 -9.30
N LEU A 271 -11.88 22.42 -10.00
CA LEU A 271 -12.32 21.06 -10.33
C LEU A 271 -11.37 20.02 -9.74
N LEU A 272 -11.92 18.88 -9.34
CA LEU A 272 -11.14 17.68 -9.02
C LEU A 272 -10.96 16.88 -10.31
N VAL A 273 -9.73 16.79 -10.79
CA VAL A 273 -9.40 16.21 -12.09
C VAL A 273 -8.64 14.90 -11.89
N ARG A 274 -9.11 13.85 -12.55
CA ARG A 274 -8.47 12.53 -12.56
C ARG A 274 -8.17 12.10 -13.99
N PRO A 275 -7.01 11.45 -14.23
CA PRO A 275 -6.72 10.90 -15.54
C PRO A 275 -7.59 9.67 -15.83
N VAL A 276 -7.92 9.50 -17.09
CA VAL A 276 -8.59 8.33 -17.66
C VAL A 276 -7.69 7.79 -18.77
N THR A 277 -7.32 6.53 -18.64
CA THR A 277 -6.49 5.80 -19.61
C THR A 277 -7.39 5.05 -20.58
N ASP A 278 -6.85 4.76 -21.76
CA ASP A 278 -7.52 3.88 -22.72
C ASP A 278 -7.65 2.47 -22.10
N PRO A 279 -8.81 1.79 -22.16
CA PRO A 279 -8.92 0.39 -21.77
C PRO A 279 -8.11 -0.48 -22.76
N THR A 280 -6.90 -0.87 -22.36
CA THR A 280 -6.09 -1.90 -23.06
C THR A 280 -6.39 -3.32 -22.57
#